data_AF-A0A2W4M0F6-F1
#
_entry.id   AF-A0A2W4M0F6-F1
#
_cell.length_a   1.000
_cell.length_b   1.000
_cell.length_c   1.000
_cell.angle_alpha   90.00
_cell.angle_beta   90.00
_cell.angle_gamma   90.00
#
_symmetry.space_group_name_H-M   'P 1'
#
loop_
_entity.id
_entity.type
_entity.pdbx_description
1 polymer ?
#
loop_
_entity_poly.entity_id
_entity_poly.type
_entity_poly.pdbx_seq_one_letter_code
_entity_poly.pdbx_strand_id
1 'polypeptide(L)'
;MDATLTSDRPVALFIDGRLSASHDEATAEVTDPSTGRPCCEIPVGCDADVNRAVGAARRAFDAGVWSEAAPSFRKRALHRLADLMAAEADALDALDAGEMGKPVRERFCNAV
;
A
#
# COMPACT_ATOMS: atom_id res chain seq x y z
N MET A 1 -0.62 -14.97 22.75
CA MET A 1 -0.56 -14.78 21.29
C MET A 1 -0.55 -13.28 21.08
N ASP A 2 0.61 -12.66 21.25
CA ASP A 2 0.82 -11.23 20.97
C ASP A 2 1.23 -11.11 19.51
N ALA A 3 0.27 -10.78 18.65
CA ALA A 3 0.54 -10.37 17.29
C ALA A 3 0.74 -8.86 17.29
N THR A 4 1.83 -8.40 17.90
CA THR A 4 2.22 -7.00 17.77
C THR A 4 2.71 -6.80 16.34
N LEU A 5 1.82 -6.31 15.46
CA LEU A 5 2.11 -5.90 14.09
C LEU A 5 2.97 -4.63 14.08
N THR A 6 4.11 -4.65 14.77
CA THR A 6 5.10 -3.57 14.64
C THR A 6 5.91 -3.85 13.38
N SER A 7 5.41 -3.37 12.24
CA SER A 7 6.26 -3.25 11.06
C SER A 7 7.38 -2.24 11.38
N ASP A 8 8.62 -2.71 11.46
CA ASP A 8 9.82 -1.87 11.62
C ASP A 8 10.07 -0.95 10.40
N ARG A 9 9.20 -1.01 9.38
CA ARG A 9 9.26 -0.14 8.21
C ARG A 9 8.33 1.05 8.40
N PRO A 10 8.86 2.29 8.34
CA PRO A 10 8.02 3.48 8.41
C PRO A 10 7.07 3.52 7.21
N VAL A 11 5.78 3.78 7.48
CA VAL A 11 4.78 4.01 6.44
C VAL A 11 5.02 5.41 5.87
N ALA A 12 5.17 5.50 4.55
CA ALA A 12 5.44 6.75 3.86
C ALA A 12 4.60 6.86 2.59
N LEU A 13 4.43 8.06 2.05
CA LEU A 13 3.74 8.27 0.79
C LEU A 13 4.56 7.62 -0.34
N PHE A 14 3.92 6.91 -1.27
CA PHE A 14 4.59 6.36 -2.45
C PHE A 14 4.26 7.19 -3.69
N ILE A 15 5.19 8.07 -4.10
CA ILE A 15 4.99 9.03 -5.19
C ILE A 15 6.18 8.92 -6.16
N ASP A 16 5.87 8.86 -7.47
CA ASP A 16 6.87 8.81 -8.55
C ASP A 16 7.89 7.64 -8.39
N GLY A 17 7.38 6.49 -7.95
CA GLY A 17 8.17 5.27 -7.76
C GLY A 17 9.04 5.25 -6.50
N ARG A 18 8.82 6.15 -5.54
CA ARG A 18 9.66 6.28 -4.33
C ARG A 18 8.83 6.51 -3.07
N LEU A 19 9.31 5.98 -1.95
CA LEU A 19 8.84 6.39 -0.62
C LEU A 19 9.28 7.84 -0.37
N SER A 20 8.33 8.66 0.09
CA SER A 20 8.49 10.10 0.32
C SER A 20 7.77 10.51 1.60
N ALA A 21 8.35 11.46 2.34
CA ALA A 21 7.63 12.15 3.40
C ALA A 21 6.50 13.01 2.80
N SER A 22 5.48 13.27 3.64
CA SER A 22 4.48 14.31 3.39
C SER A 22 5.15 15.69 3.46
N HIS A 23 4.55 16.69 2.80
CA HIS A 23 4.93 18.10 2.96
C HIS A 23 4.39 18.70 4.26
N ASP A 24 3.52 17.97 4.96
CA ASP A 24 3.03 18.28 6.29
C ASP A 24 3.56 17.25 7.30
N GLU A 25 3.52 17.59 8.58
CA GLU A 25 3.86 16.70 9.69
C GLU A 25 2.64 15.95 10.23
N ALA A 26 1.45 16.21 9.67
CA ALA A 26 0.21 15.56 10.06
C ALA A 26 0.28 14.03 9.86
N THR A 27 -0.08 13.30 10.89
CA THR A 27 -0.16 11.84 10.93
C THR A 27 -1.51 11.38 11.44
N ALA A 28 -1.87 10.14 11.10
CA ALA A 28 -3.05 9.46 11.60
C ALA A 28 -2.65 8.14 12.24
N GLU A 29 -3.17 7.89 13.44
CA GLU A 29 -3.03 6.60 14.10
C GLU A 29 -4.02 5.60 13.49
N VAL A 30 -3.53 4.42 13.16
CA VAL A 30 -4.37 3.26 12.80
C VAL A 30 -4.52 2.41 14.06
N THR A 31 -5.76 2.14 14.43
CA THR A 31 -6.08 1.37 15.64
C THR A 31 -6.55 -0.03 15.25
N ASP A 32 -5.99 -1.05 15.89
CA ASP A 32 -6.49 -2.42 15.75
C ASP A 32 -7.86 -2.55 16.43
N PRO A 33 -8.94 -2.83 15.69
CA PRO A 33 -10.29 -2.87 16.26
C PRO A 33 -10.53 -4.07 17.19
N SER A 34 -9.70 -5.11 17.12
CA SER A 34 -9.83 -6.30 17.98
C SER A 34 -9.27 -6.07 19.39
N THR A 35 -8.28 -5.19 19.51
CA THR A 35 -7.60 -4.88 20.79
C THR A 35 -7.87 -3.45 21.27
N GLY A 36 -8.30 -2.55 20.39
CA GLY A 36 -8.45 -1.13 20.65
C GLY A 36 -7.12 -0.40 20.82
N ARG A 37 -6.00 -1.00 20.41
CA ARG A 37 -4.65 -0.44 20.57
C ARG A 37 -4.12 0.13 19.26
N PRO A 38 -3.24 1.15 19.30
CA PRO A 38 -2.53 1.63 18.12
C PRO A 38 -1.73 0.50 17.46
N CYS A 39 -1.88 0.31 16.15
CA CYS A 39 -1.07 -0.64 15.39
C CYS A 39 0.07 0.06 14.64
N CYS A 40 -0.20 1.21 14.00
CA CYS A 40 0.80 2.02 13.30
C CYS A 40 0.37 3.48 13.19
N GLU A 41 1.29 4.33 12.74
CA GLU A 41 1.04 5.73 12.42
C GLU A 41 1.37 5.96 10.94
N ILE A 42 0.45 6.60 10.22
CA ILE A 42 0.58 6.86 8.78
C ILE A 42 0.60 8.36 8.51
N PRO A 43 1.39 8.84 7.53
CA PRO A 43 1.37 10.25 7.15
C PRO A 43 0.03 10.61 6.48
N VAL A 44 -0.54 11.74 6.86
CA VAL A 44 -1.69 12.34 6.19
C VAL A 44 -1.17 13.18 5.03
N GLY A 45 -1.58 12.83 3.81
CA GLY A 45 -1.20 13.58 2.61
C GLY A 45 -1.91 14.93 2.55
N CYS A 46 -1.16 16.00 2.33
CA CYS A 46 -1.70 17.34 2.12
C CYS A 46 -1.95 17.64 0.63
N ASP A 47 -2.57 18.78 0.32
CA ASP A 47 -2.84 19.22 -1.06
C ASP A 47 -1.58 19.23 -1.95
N ALA A 48 -0.42 19.60 -1.38
CA ALA A 48 0.84 19.62 -2.12
C ALA A 48 1.27 18.20 -2.52
N ASP A 49 1.09 17.20 -1.65
CA ASP A 49 1.42 15.81 -1.95
C ASP A 49 0.45 15.20 -2.96
N VAL A 50 -0.83 15.52 -2.86
CA VAL A 50 -1.83 15.14 -3.86
C VAL A 50 -1.44 15.71 -5.22
N ASN A 51 -1.11 17.00 -5.29
CA ASN A 51 -0.67 17.64 -6.54
C ASN A 51 0.61 16.99 -7.11
N ARG A 52 1.57 16.61 -6.27
CA ARG A 52 2.77 15.86 -6.70
C ARG A 52 2.42 14.49 -7.25
N ALA A 53 1.56 13.74 -6.56
CA ALA A 53 1.12 12.41 -6.99
C ALA A 53 0.36 12.48 -8.32
N VAL A 54 -0.59 13.40 -8.45
CA VAL A 54 -1.33 13.64 -9.69
C VAL A 54 -0.40 14.07 -10.82
N GLY A 55 0.54 14.99 -10.54
CA GLY A 55 1.54 15.42 -11.50
C GLY A 55 2.43 14.27 -11.99
N ALA A 56 2.88 13.38 -11.10
CA ALA A 56 3.67 12.21 -11.45
C ALA A 56 2.87 11.22 -12.31
N ALA A 57 1.62 10.92 -11.90
CA ALA A 57 0.73 10.06 -12.68
C ALA A 57 0.44 10.63 -14.08
N ARG A 58 0.20 11.94 -14.19
CA ARG A 58 0.00 12.62 -15.47
C ARG A 58 1.25 12.53 -16.36
N ARG A 59 2.43 12.83 -15.83
CA ARG A 59 3.70 12.69 -16.58
C ARG A 59 3.91 11.27 -17.10
N ALA A 60 3.68 10.25 -16.26
CA ALA A 60 3.82 8.86 -16.66
C ALA A 60 2.82 8.45 -17.75
N PHE A 61 1.58 8.97 -17.68
CA PHE A 61 0.56 8.74 -18.69
C PHE A 61 0.90 9.42 -20.02
N ASP A 62 1.27 10.70 -19.99
CA ASP A 62 1.55 11.49 -21.18
C ASP A 62 2.86 11.05 -21.86
N ALA A 63 3.82 10.50 -21.10
CA ALA A 63 5.06 9.95 -21.63
C ALA A 63 4.89 8.60 -22.37
N GLY A 64 3.70 8.01 -22.38
CA GLY A 64 3.43 6.76 -23.11
C GLY A 64 4.00 5.48 -22.48
N VAL A 65 4.85 5.59 -21.45
CA VAL A 65 5.60 4.46 -20.86
C VAL A 65 4.71 3.34 -20.31
N TRP A 66 3.45 3.67 -19.96
CA TRP A 66 2.42 2.70 -19.57
C TRP A 66 1.17 2.76 -20.46
N SER A 67 0.69 3.96 -20.79
CA SER A 67 -0.53 4.18 -21.57
C SER A 67 -0.43 3.61 -22.99
N GLU A 68 0.71 3.83 -23.65
CA GLU A 68 1.02 3.38 -25.02
C GLU A 68 1.85 2.08 -25.07
N ALA A 69 2.24 1.55 -23.91
CA ALA A 69 2.99 0.32 -23.83
C ALA A 69 2.23 -0.86 -24.45
N ALA A 70 2.97 -1.76 -25.11
CA ALA A 70 2.40 -2.95 -25.75
C ALA A 70 1.55 -3.76 -24.74
N PRO A 71 0.38 -4.30 -25.14
CA PRO A 71 -0.47 -5.09 -24.24
C PRO A 71 0.27 -6.25 -23.56
N SER A 72 1.22 -6.87 -24.26
CA SER A 72 2.06 -7.94 -23.72
C SER A 72 2.97 -7.47 -22.59
N PHE A 73 3.49 -6.24 -22.64
CA PHE A 73 4.29 -5.66 -21.56
C PHE A 73 3.44 -5.45 -20.32
N ARG A 74 2.28 -4.79 -20.45
CA ARG A 74 1.36 -4.56 -19.32
C ARG A 74 0.89 -5.87 -18.70
N LYS A 75 0.56 -6.87 -19.53
CA LYS A 75 0.21 -8.22 -19.07
C LYS A 75 1.31 -8.81 -18.18
N ARG A 76 2.57 -8.80 -18.63
CA ARG A 76 3.70 -9.34 -17.85
C ARG A 76 3.88 -8.58 -16.53
N ALA A 77 3.79 -7.26 -16.55
CA ALA A 77 3.92 -6.44 -15.35
C ALA A 77 2.83 -6.75 -14.30
N LEU A 78 1.57 -6.87 -14.74
CA LEU A 78 0.45 -7.19 -13.86
C LEU A 78 0.53 -8.62 -13.29
N HIS A 79 0.92 -9.61 -14.11
CA HIS A 79 1.12 -10.97 -13.60
C HIS A 79 2.29 -11.02 -12.61
N ARG A 80 3.38 -10.30 -12.86
CA ARG A 80 4.48 -10.23 -11.91
C ARG A 80 4.05 -9.62 -10.57
N LEU A 81 3.19 -8.60 -10.60
CA LEU A 81 2.60 -8.04 -9.39
C LEU A 81 1.75 -9.10 -8.65
N ALA A 82 0.90 -9.84 -9.37
CA ALA A 82 0.10 -10.92 -8.78
C ALA A 82 0.98 -12.02 -8.15
N ASP A 83 2.06 -12.44 -8.82
CA ASP A 83 3.00 -13.42 -8.28
C ASP A 83 3.65 -12.92 -6.98
N LEU A 84 3.99 -11.64 -6.91
CA LEU A 84 4.55 -11.01 -5.71
C LEU A 84 3.51 -10.92 -4.59
N MET A 85 2.27 -10.57 -4.90
CA MET A 85 1.18 -10.54 -3.92
C MET A 85 0.90 -11.94 -3.36
N ALA A 86 0.91 -12.98 -4.20
CA ALA A 86 0.73 -14.36 -3.78
C ALA A 86 1.89 -14.84 -2.89
N ALA A 87 3.13 -14.46 -3.22
CA ALA A 87 4.30 -14.79 -2.41
C ALA A 87 4.25 -14.13 -1.01
N GLU A 88 3.64 -12.95 -0.89
CA GLU A 88 3.52 -12.18 0.36
C GLU A 88 2.12 -12.29 0.98
N ALA A 89 1.28 -13.23 0.53
CA ALA A 89 -0.14 -13.27 0.88
C ALA A 89 -0.39 -13.40 2.39
N ASP A 90 0.40 -14.20 3.11
CA ASP A 90 0.24 -14.36 4.56
C ASP A 90 0.56 -13.06 5.31
N ALA A 91 1.54 -12.28 4.84
CA ALA A 91 1.88 -10.99 5.43
C ALA A 91 0.80 -9.93 5.13
N LEU A 92 0.25 -9.93 3.90
CA LEU A 92 -0.83 -9.05 3.51
C LEU A 92 -2.14 -9.35 4.29
N ASP A 93 -2.50 -10.62 4.44
CA ASP A 93 -3.69 -11.03 5.20
C ASP A 93 -3.55 -10.68 6.69
N ALA A 94 -2.34 -10.79 7.27
CA ALA A 94 -2.08 -10.38 8.65
C ALA A 94 -2.21 -8.86 8.86
N LEU A 95 -1.72 -8.06 7.90
CA LEU A 95 -1.89 -6.60 7.91
C LEU A 95 -3.37 -6.20 7.84
N ASP A 96 -4.12 -6.76 6.88
CA ASP A 96 -5.55 -6.48 6.70
C ASP A 96 -6.38 -6.89 7.93
N ALA A 97 -6.05 -8.02 8.57
CA ALA A 97 -6.69 -8.43 9.82
C ALA A 97 -6.44 -7.42 10.96
N GLY A 98 -5.22 -6.89 11.08
CA GLY A 98 -4.86 -5.92 12.11
C GLY A 98 -5.44 -4.52 11.89
N GLU A 99 -5.62 -4.09 10.63
CA GLU A 99 -6.18 -2.78 10.33
C GLU A 99 -7.72 -2.78 10.29
N MET A 100 -8.31 -3.81 9.69
CA MET A 100 -9.75 -3.86 9.41
C MET A 100 -10.52 -4.81 10.34
N GLY A 101 -9.84 -5.56 11.20
CA GLY A 101 -10.47 -6.48 12.15
C GLY A 101 -11.07 -7.72 11.51
N LYS A 102 -10.63 -8.08 10.30
CA LYS A 102 -11.16 -9.25 9.58
C LYS A 102 -10.77 -10.53 10.32
N PRO A 103 -11.67 -11.53 10.40
CA PRO A 103 -11.30 -12.82 10.96
C PRO A 103 -10.12 -13.43 10.18
N VAL A 104 -9.02 -13.75 10.85
CA VAL A 104 -7.79 -14.32 10.23
C VAL A 104 -8.05 -15.60 9.42
N ARG A 105 -9.17 -16.27 9.65
CA ARG A 105 -9.63 -17.44 8.88
C ARG A 105 -10.19 -17.11 7.49
N GLU A 106 -10.57 -15.86 7.22
CA GLU A 106 -10.98 -15.36 5.91
C GLU A 106 -9.76 -14.82 5.18
N ARG A 107 -9.16 -15.65 4.32
CA ARG A 107 -7.99 -15.28 3.51
C ARG A 107 -8.43 -14.55 2.26
N PHE A 108 -7.86 -13.38 1.98
CA PHE A 108 -8.23 -12.58 0.81
C PHE A 108 -7.20 -12.70 -0.31
N CYS A 109 -5.91 -12.72 0.04
CA CYS A 109 -4.83 -12.87 -0.94
C CYS A 109 -4.59 -14.32 -1.35
N ASN A 110 -4.98 -15.29 -0.50
CA ASN A 110 -4.81 -16.73 -0.72
C ASN A 110 -6.15 -17.49 -0.83
N ALA A 111 -7.22 -16.83 -1.29
CA ALA A 111 -8.52 -17.49 -1.52
C ALA A 111 -8.43 -18.45 -2.72
N VAL A 112 -8.04 -19.70 -2.45
CA VAL A 112 -8.26 -20.88 -3.29
C VAL A 112 -9.26 -21.79 -2.59
#